data_AF-A0A0A1CNK7-F1
#
_entry.id   AF-A0A0A1CNK7-F1
#
_cell.length_a   1.000
_cell.length_b   1.000
_cell.length_c   1.000
_cell.angle_alpha   90.00
_cell.angle_beta   90.00
_cell.angle_gamma   90.00
#
_symmetry.space_group_name_H-M   'P 1'
#
loop_
_entity.id
_entity.type
_entity.pdbx_description
1 polymer ?
#
loop_
_entity_poly.entity_id
_entity_poly.type
_entity_poly.pdbx_seq_one_letter_code
_entity_poly.pdbx_strand_id
1 'polypeptide(L)'
;MRVLVILCVCACVAYGQEERISRMPKYDERYDYLDVDALFNSKRLVRNYVDCLISAQRCTPEGKQLKRILPEALRTKCARCTERQK
;
A
#
# COMPACT_ATOMS: atom_id res chain seq x y z
N MET A 1 -9.46 38.78 3.86
CA MET A 1 -10.05 37.88 4.87
C MET A 1 -10.47 36.54 4.29
N ARG A 2 -11.30 36.48 3.23
CA ARG A 2 -11.68 35.20 2.57
C ARG A 2 -10.47 34.38 2.07
N VAL A 3 -9.46 35.04 1.48
CA VAL A 3 -8.23 34.38 0.99
C VAL A 3 -7.39 33.78 2.12
N LEU A 4 -7.29 34.46 3.26
CA LEU A 4 -6.59 33.97 4.45
C LEU A 4 -7.29 32.76 5.07
N VAL A 5 -8.61 32.78 5.13
CA VAL A 5 -9.42 31.65 5.61
C VAL A 5 -9.27 30.44 4.67
N ILE A 6 -9.29 30.65 3.36
CA ILE A 6 -9.09 29.57 2.37
C ILE A 6 -7.68 28.96 2.50
N LEU A 7 -6.64 29.77 2.66
CA LEU A 7 -5.26 29.29 2.88
C LEU A 7 -5.13 28.47 4.17
N CYS A 8 -5.72 28.92 5.28
CA CYS A 8 -5.73 28.17 6.53
C CYS A 8 -6.46 26.83 6.41
N VAL A 9 -7.63 26.81 5.75
CA VAL A 9 -8.40 25.57 5.56
C VAL A 9 -7.65 24.59 4.65
N CYS A 10 -7.04 25.05 3.56
CA CYS A 10 -6.23 24.20 2.68
C CYS A 10 -5.02 23.59 3.41
N ALA A 11 -4.36 24.35 4.28
CA ALA A 11 -3.29 23.83 5.12
C ALA A 11 -3.82 22.74 6.08
N CYS A 12 -4.90 22.99 6.82
CA CYS A 12 -5.47 21.99 7.75
C CYS A 12 -5.89 20.68 7.06
N VAL A 13 -6.42 20.74 5.84
CA VAL A 13 -6.81 19.53 5.09
C VAL A 13 -5.58 18.74 4.62
N ALA A 14 -4.53 19.43 4.15
CA ALA A 14 -3.29 18.78 3.72
C ALA A 14 -2.55 18.11 4.91
N TYR A 15 -2.49 18.77 6.06
CA TYR A 15 -1.82 18.25 7.25
C TYR A 15 -2.67 17.21 8.02
N GLY A 16 -4.00 17.32 8.01
CA GLY A 16 -4.88 16.45 8.81
C GLY A 16 -5.03 15.02 8.29
N GLN A 17 -4.64 14.74 7.05
CA GLN A 17 -4.90 13.44 6.42
C GLN A 17 -3.99 12.30 6.91
N GLU A 18 -2.76 12.60 7.32
CA GLU A 18 -1.78 11.58 7.72
C GLU A 18 -2.15 10.89 9.04
N GLU A 19 -2.71 11.62 10.00
CA GLU A 19 -2.97 11.04 11.33
C GLU A 19 -4.13 10.03 11.40
N ARG A 20 -5.07 10.05 10.44
CA ARG A 20 -6.19 9.09 10.45
C ARG A 20 -5.75 7.70 10.01
N ILE A 21 -4.79 7.59 9.10
CA ILE A 21 -4.42 6.31 8.47
C ILE A 21 -3.58 5.48 9.43
N SER A 22 -2.66 6.10 10.18
CA SER A 22 -1.84 5.43 11.19
C SER A 22 -2.64 4.86 12.37
N ARG A 23 -3.87 5.35 12.59
CA ARG A 23 -4.81 4.84 13.61
C ARG A 23 -5.69 3.71 13.11
N MET A 24 -5.67 3.41 11.81
CA MET A 24 -6.39 2.26 11.25
C MET A 24 -5.65 0.95 11.58
N PRO A 25 -6.37 -0.18 11.64
CA PRO A 25 -5.71 -1.48 11.83
C PRO A 25 -4.70 -1.74 10.71
N LYS A 26 -3.60 -2.42 11.05
CA LYS A 26 -2.59 -2.87 10.09
C LYS A 26 -3.21 -3.78 9.02
N TYR A 27 -2.50 -3.98 7.92
CA TYR A 27 -2.92 -4.96 6.91
C TYR A 27 -2.91 -6.38 7.48
N ASP A 28 -3.63 -7.28 6.82
CA ASP A 28 -3.68 -8.70 7.17
C ASP A 28 -2.27 -9.31 7.12
N GLU A 29 -1.86 -9.98 8.20
CA GLU A 29 -0.53 -10.57 8.38
C GLU A 29 -0.44 -12.00 7.82
N ARG A 30 -1.55 -12.54 7.29
CA ARG A 30 -1.63 -13.93 6.80
C ARG A 30 -0.53 -14.31 5.83
N TYR A 31 0.02 -13.37 5.07
CA TYR A 31 1.03 -13.61 4.05
C TYR A 31 2.45 -13.17 4.44
N ASP A 32 2.67 -12.80 5.72
CA ASP A 32 3.97 -12.34 6.22
C ASP A 32 5.02 -13.48 6.32
N TYR A 33 4.58 -14.74 6.12
CA TYR A 33 5.46 -15.91 6.03
C TYR A 33 6.11 -16.10 4.66
N LEU A 34 5.70 -15.32 3.64
CA LEU A 34 6.22 -15.47 2.29
C LEU A 34 7.71 -15.13 2.24
N ASP A 35 8.49 -16.03 1.64
CA ASP A 35 9.91 -15.80 1.35
C ASP A 35 10.02 -14.89 0.11
N VAL A 36 10.19 -13.60 0.37
CA VAL A 36 10.28 -12.56 -0.66
C VAL A 36 11.59 -12.69 -1.45
N ASP A 37 12.66 -13.16 -0.82
CA ASP A 37 13.96 -13.36 -1.49
C ASP A 37 13.89 -14.50 -2.49
N ALA A 38 13.28 -15.63 -2.11
CA ALA A 38 13.04 -16.74 -3.02
C ALA A 38 12.13 -16.35 -4.19
N LEU A 39 11.13 -15.50 -3.94
CA LEU A 39 10.25 -14.96 -4.98
C LEU A 39 11.04 -14.10 -5.96
N PHE A 40 11.86 -13.17 -5.49
CA PHE A 40 12.65 -12.28 -6.35
C PHE A 40 13.74 -13.01 -7.13
N ASN A 41 14.28 -14.10 -6.59
CA ASN A 41 15.22 -14.97 -7.30
C ASN A 41 14.57 -15.75 -8.45
N SER A 42 13.24 -15.80 -8.52
CA SER A 42 12.52 -16.47 -9.60
C SER A 42 11.91 -15.49 -10.60
N LYS A 43 12.55 -15.34 -11.77
CA LYS A 43 12.02 -14.54 -12.89
C LYS A 43 10.57 -14.88 -13.26
N ARG A 44 10.20 -16.17 -13.15
CA ARG A 44 8.84 -16.64 -13.42
C ARG A 44 7.84 -16.11 -12.40
N LEU A 45 8.17 -16.19 -11.11
CA LEU A 45 7.27 -15.71 -10.05
C LEU A 45 7.12 -14.20 -10.09
N VAL A 46 8.23 -13.46 -10.22
CA VAL A 46 8.21 -12.00 -10.35
C VAL A 46 7.30 -11.57 -11.50
N ARG A 47 7.45 -12.19 -12.68
CA ARG A 47 6.61 -11.88 -13.83
C ARG A 47 5.12 -12.12 -13.55
N ASN A 48 4.77 -13.22 -12.89
CA ASN A 48 3.38 -13.50 -12.55
C ASN A 48 2.77 -12.46 -11.60
N TYR A 49 3.52 -12.00 -10.60
CA TYR A 49 3.08 -10.94 -9.70
C TYR A 49 2.93 -9.60 -10.44
N VAL A 50 3.91 -9.23 -11.28
CA VAL A 50 3.85 -7.99 -12.08
C VAL A 50 2.65 -8.00 -13.02
N ASP A 51 2.49 -9.06 -13.81
CA ASP A 51 1.38 -9.21 -14.75
C ASP A 51 0.02 -9.18 -14.03
N CYS A 52 -0.07 -9.75 -12.82
CA CYS A 52 -1.24 -9.62 -11.96
C CYS A 52 -1.51 -8.15 -11.57
N LEU A 53 -0.49 -7.41 -11.12
CA LEU A 53 -0.62 -6.01 -10.72
C LEU A 53 -1.11 -5.12 -11.87
N ILE A 54 -0.62 -5.35 -13.09
CA ILE A 54 -1.05 -4.62 -14.30
C ILE A 54 -2.32 -5.19 -14.96
N SER A 55 -2.96 -6.19 -14.34
CA SER A 55 -4.18 -6.85 -14.87
C SER A 55 -4.00 -7.61 -16.19
N ALA A 56 -2.77 -7.98 -16.56
CA ALA A 56 -2.47 -8.80 -17.74
C ALA A 56 -2.81 -10.29 -17.51
N GLN A 57 -2.83 -10.75 -16.26
CA GLN A 57 -3.23 -12.11 -15.90
C GLN A 57 -4.05 -12.16 -14.60
N ARG A 58 -4.62 -13.33 -14.29
CA ARG A 58 -5.29 -13.58 -13.02
C ARG A 58 -4.28 -13.60 -11.88
N CYS A 59 -4.66 -12.99 -10.75
CA CYS A 59 -3.86 -12.98 -9.54
C CYS A 59 -4.07 -14.26 -8.71
N THR A 60 -3.01 -14.71 -8.03
CA THR A 60 -3.14 -15.61 -6.88
C THR A 60 -3.85 -14.90 -5.73
N PRO A 61 -4.34 -15.62 -4.69
CA PRO A 61 -4.93 -14.98 -3.51
C PRO A 61 -4.02 -13.91 -2.88
N GLU A 62 -2.72 -14.20 -2.77
CA GLU A 62 -1.67 -13.32 -2.25
C GLU A 62 -1.53 -12.08 -3.14
N GLY A 63 -1.35 -12.29 -4.45
CA GLY A 63 -1.21 -11.20 -5.42
C GLY A 63 -2.46 -10.31 -5.50
N LYS A 64 -3.65 -10.87 -5.28
CA LYS A 64 -4.90 -10.12 -5.24
C LYS A 64 -4.99 -9.23 -4.00
N GLN A 65 -4.51 -9.72 -2.86
CA GLN A 65 -4.41 -8.93 -1.64
C GLN A 65 -3.39 -7.80 -1.81
N LEU A 66 -2.19 -8.12 -2.31
CA LEU A 66 -1.15 -7.14 -2.62
C LEU A 66 -1.68 -6.05 -3.55
N LYS A 67 -2.31 -6.42 -4.67
CA LYS A 67 -2.89 -5.49 -5.64
C LYS A 67 -3.90 -4.53 -5.03
N ARG A 68 -4.67 -4.98 -4.03
CA ARG A 68 -5.68 -4.15 -3.33
C ARG A 68 -5.03 -3.13 -2.40
N ILE A 69 -4.01 -3.53 -1.65
CA ILE A 69 -3.39 -2.67 -0.62
C ILE A 69 -2.31 -1.75 -1.19
N LEU A 70 -1.60 -2.20 -2.23
CA LEU A 70 -0.41 -1.54 -2.76
C LEU A 70 -0.63 -0.05 -3.12
N PRO A 71 -1.74 0.37 -3.76
CA PRO A 71 -1.94 1.79 -4.08
C PRO A 71 -2.01 2.69 -2.84
N GLU A 72 -2.62 2.19 -1.75
CA GLU A 72 -2.70 2.95 -0.50
C GLU A 72 -1.35 2.94 0.21
N ALA A 73 -0.72 1.78 0.35
CA ALA A 73 0.59 1.62 0.98
C ALA A 73 1.66 2.52 0.34
N LEU A 74 1.66 2.66 -0.99
CA LEU A 74 2.58 3.56 -1.69
C LEU A 74 2.28 5.04 -1.40
N ARG A 75 1.00 5.43 -1.40
CA ARG A 75 0.59 6.82 -1.14
C ARG A 75 0.86 7.24 0.30
N THR A 76 0.76 6.30 1.24
CA THR A 76 0.87 6.56 2.69
C THR A 76 2.21 6.10 3.27
N LYS A 77 3.17 5.73 2.42
CA LYS A 77 4.51 5.26 2.83
C LYS A 77 4.43 4.13 3.85
N CYS A 78 3.58 3.14 3.58
CA CYS A 78 3.39 1.96 4.42
C CYS A 78 2.88 2.26 5.84
N ALA A 79 2.02 3.28 6.00
CA ALA A 79 1.48 3.69 7.31
C ALA A 79 0.80 2.55 8.10
N ARG A 80 0.30 1.52 7.40
CA ARG A 80 -0.42 0.37 7.98
C ARG A 80 0.28 -0.97 7.76
N CYS A 81 1.51 -0.97 7.26
CA CYS A 81 2.29 -2.19 7.04
C CYS A 81 2.75 -2.80 8.37
N THR A 82 2.83 -4.13 8.44
CA THR A 82 3.58 -4.81 9.50
C THR A 82 5.08 -4.59 9.33
N GLU A 83 5.90 -4.99 10.31
CA GLU A 83 7.36 -4.90 10.16
C GLU A 83 7.89 -5.82 9.06
N ARG A 84 7.17 -6.88 8.69
CA ARG A 84 7.54 -7.79 7.59
C ARG A 84 7.13 -7.25 6.22
N GLN A 85 6.13 -6.37 6.18
CA GLN A 85 5.58 -5.79 4.95
C GLN A 85 6.25 -4.48 4.51
N LYS A 86 7.08 -3.88 5.37
CA LYS A 86 7.88 -2.69 5.07
C LYS A 86 9.16 -3.06 4.33
#